data_AF-A0A4R3S125-F1
#
_entry.id   AF-A0A4R3S125-F1
#
_cell.length_a   1.000
_cell.length_b   1.000
_cell.length_c   1.000
_cell.angle_alpha   90.00
_cell.angle_beta   90.00
_cell.angle_gamma   90.00
#
_symmetry.space_group_name_H-M   'P 1'
#
loop_
_entity.id
_entity.type
_entity.pdbx_description
1 polymer ?
#
loop_
_entity_poly.entity_id
_entity_poly.type
_entity_poly.pdbx_seq_one_letter_code
_entity_poly.pdbx_strand_id
1 'polypeptide(L)' 'MTTVARNQHDTALEVQQVGAICCRRDKRKRLEVLLVGSKRNGRWGVTSILARPRTQLQLVKRSRKPAYPVR' A
#
# COMPACT_ATOMS: atom_id res chain seq x y z
N MET A 1 10.88 -18.90 -22.09
CA MET A 1 11.24 -17.53 -22.50
C MET A 1 10.01 -16.65 -22.37
N THR A 2 9.88 -15.89 -21.29
CA THR A 2 8.75 -14.97 -21.08
C THR A 2 9.31 -13.56 -21.01
N THR A 3 9.08 -12.82 -22.08
CA THR A 3 9.59 -11.46 -22.28
C THR A 3 8.87 -10.51 -21.33
N VAL A 4 9.59 -10.02 -20.31
CA VAL A 4 9.11 -8.93 -19.45
C VAL A 4 9.33 -7.62 -20.21
N ALA A 5 8.24 -6.98 -20.62
CA ALA A 5 8.27 -5.71 -21.32
C ALA A 5 8.96 -4.64 -20.46
N ARG A 6 10.19 -4.26 -20.84
CA ARG A 6 10.88 -3.10 -20.27
C ARG A 6 10.35 -1.85 -20.96
N ASN A 7 9.48 -1.11 -20.29
CA ASN A 7 9.11 0.23 -20.73
C ASN A 7 10.25 1.20 -20.42
N GLN A 8 10.63 1.95 -21.46
CA GLN A 8 11.73 2.90 -21.50
C GLN A 8 11.47 4.09 -20.56
N HIS A 9 12.48 4.45 -19.76
CA HIS A 9 12.46 5.59 -18.85
C HIS A 9 12.96 6.85 -19.57
N ASP A 10 12.06 7.80 -19.81
CA ASP A 10 12.42 9.17 -20.18
C ASP A 10 12.19 10.10 -18.98
N THR A 11 13.29 10.58 -18.38
CA THR A 11 13.33 11.69 -17.39
C THR A 11 12.30 11.68 -16.25
N ALA A 12 11.93 10.50 -15.73
CA ALA A 12 11.06 10.44 -14.55
C ALA A 12 11.87 10.83 -13.31
N LEU A 13 11.49 11.93 -12.64
CA LEU A 13 11.96 12.23 -11.28
C LEU A 13 11.64 11.03 -10.41
N GLU A 14 12.68 10.34 -9.93
CA GLU A 14 12.52 9.21 -9.02
C GLU A 14 11.98 9.74 -7.69
N VAL A 15 10.71 9.44 -7.39
CA VAL A 15 10.07 9.83 -6.14
C VAL A 15 10.02 8.61 -5.23
N GLN A 16 10.84 8.63 -4.17
CA GLN A 16 10.76 7.60 -3.14
C GLN A 16 9.47 7.75 -2.33
N GLN A 17 8.71 6.67 -2.22
CA GLN A 17 7.48 6.61 -1.45
C GLN A 17 7.52 5.49 -0.42
N VAL A 18 6.76 5.69 0.64
CA VAL A 18 6.63 4.78 1.76
C VAL A 18 5.14 4.60 2.06
N GLY A 19 4.70 3.38 2.30
CA GLY A 19 3.29 3.09 2.59
C GLY A 19 3.11 1.99 3.60
N ALA A 20 1.84 1.76 3.97
CA ALA A 20 1.45 0.68 4.86
C ALA A 20 0.27 -0.07 4.27
N ILE A 21 0.33 -1.41 4.31
CA ILE A 21 -0.77 -2.28 3.91
C ILE A 21 -1.61 -2.58 5.16
N CYS A 22 -2.83 -2.07 5.19
CA CYS A 22 -3.81 -2.45 6.20
C CYS A 22 -4.45 -3.78 5.79
N CYS A 23 -4.16 -4.84 6.54
CA CYS A 23 -4.71 -6.16 6.28
C CYS A 23 -5.32 -6.80 7.53
N ARG A 24 -6.33 -7.63 7.33
CA ARG A 24 -6.98 -8.44 8.36
C ARG A 24 -7.19 -9.86 7.83
N ARG A 25 -7.23 -10.84 8.73
CA ARG A 25 -7.75 -12.18 8.40
C ARG A 25 -9.18 -12.32 8.89
N ASP A 26 -10.06 -12.83 8.05
CA ASP A 26 -11.44 -13.15 8.43
C ASP A 26 -11.51 -14.45 9.26
N LYS A 27 -12.72 -14.81 9.72
CA LYS A 27 -12.96 -16.07 10.45
C LYS A 27 -12.67 -17.33 9.61
N ARG A 28 -12.63 -17.19 8.28
CA ARG A 28 -12.33 -18.23 7.28
C ARG A 28 -10.86 -18.22 6.86
N LYS A 29 -9.99 -17.50 7.59
CA LYS A 29 -8.55 -17.31 7.33
C LYS A 29 -8.20 -16.62 6.00
N ARG A 30 -9.17 -16.00 5.31
CA ARG A 30 -8.94 -15.21 4.09
C ARG A 30 -8.30 -13.88 4.47
N LEU A 31 -7.32 -13.45 3.67
CA LEU A 31 -6.65 -12.16 3.84
C LEU A 31 -7.48 -11.08 3.13
N GLU A 32 -7.96 -10.12 3.90
CA GLU A 32 -8.61 -8.92 3.39
C GLU A 32 -7.62 -7.75 3.45
N VAL A 33 -7.54 -6.97 2.37
CA VAL A 33 -6.67 -5.79 2.26
C VAL A 33 -7.56 -4.57 2.03
N LEU A 34 -7.32 -3.50 2.79
CA LEU A 34 -8.03 -2.23 2.60
C LEU A 34 -7.40 -1.45 1.44
N LEU A 35 -8.19 -1.21 0.40
CA LEU A 35 -7.87 -0.28 -0.68
C LEU A 35 -8.54 1.06 -0.42
N VAL A 36 -7.80 2.15 -0.61
CA VAL A 36 -8.30 3.51 -0.47
C VAL A 36 -8.43 4.14 -1.85
N GLY A 37 -9.60 4.70 -2.14
CA GLY A 37 -9.84 5.47 -3.35
C GLY A 37 -9.29 6.88 -3.19
N SER A 38 -8.37 7.28 -4.08
CA SER A 38 -7.84 8.64 -4.11
C SER A 38 -8.80 9.56 -4.87
N LYS A 39 -9.33 10.57 -4.18
CA LYS A 39 -10.15 11.61 -4.82
C LYS A 39 -9.35 12.45 -5.83
N ARG A 40 -8.02 12.54 -5.67
CA ARG A 40 -7.15 13.37 -6.51
C ARG A 40 -6.98 12.82 -7.93
N ASN A 41 -6.94 11.50 -8.08
CA ASN A 41 -6.67 10.85 -9.38
C ASN A 41 -7.70 9.77 -9.75
N GLY A 42 -8.71 9.55 -8.92
CA GLY A 42 -9.74 8.52 -9.13
C GLY A 42 -9.23 7.09 -9.06
N ARG A 43 -7.98 6.87 -8.62
CA ARG A 43 -7.36 5.55 -8.56
C ARG A 43 -7.53 4.92 -7.19
N TRP A 44 -7.72 3.61 -7.18
CA TRP A 44 -7.66 2.79 -5.97
C TRP A 44 -6.23 2.33 -5.73
N GLY A 45 -5.80 2.33 -4.47
CA GLY A 45 -4.47 1.87 -4.11
C GLY A 45 -4.29 1.69 -2.61
N VAL A 46 -3.08 1.28 -2.23
CA VAL A 46 -2.64 1.25 -0.84
C VAL A 46 -2.18 2.65 -0.45
N THR A 47 -2.45 3.06 0.78
CA THR A 47 -2.03 4.36 1.30
C THR A 47 -0.50 4.48 1.31
N SER A 48 0.02 5.49 0.63
CA SER A 48 1.44 5.83 0.57
C SER A 48 1.63 7.34 0.78
N ILE A 49 2.83 7.69 1.22
CA ILE A 49 3.31 9.04 1.47
C ILE A 49 4.71 9.21 0.87
N LEU A 50 5.11 10.45 0.63
CA LEU A 50 6.47 10.78 0.19
C LEU A 50 7.49 10.37 1.27
N ALA A 51 8.54 9.67 0.88
CA ALA A 51 9.64 9.34 1.76
C ALA A 51 10.52 10.57 2.01
N ARG A 52 10.94 10.79 3.25
CA ARG A 52 11.96 11.81 3.57
C ARG A 52 13.34 11.15 3.67
N PRO A 53 14.42 11.86 3.36
CA PRO A 53 15.76 11.36 3.64
C PRO A 53 15.85 11.08 5.16
N ARG A 54 16.23 9.83 5.51
CA ARG A 54 16.24 9.25 6.87
C ARG A 54 14.91 8.74 7.44
N THR A 55 13.85 8.59 6.64
CA THR A 55 12.68 7.83 7.10
C THR A 55 13.05 6.36 7.26
N GLN A 56 13.21 5.89 8.50
CA GLN A 56 13.31 4.48 8.81
C GLN A 56 11.93 3.93 9.18
N LEU A 57 11.50 2.91 8.45
CA LEU A 57 10.27 2.18 8.76
C LEU A 57 10.62 0.97 9.60
N GLN A 58 9.86 0.80 10.68
CA GLN A 58 9.87 -0.43 11.44
C GLN A 58 8.62 -1.22 11.09
N LEU A 59 8.80 -2.52 10.84
CA LEU A 59 7.67 -3.43 10.68
C LEU A 59 7.01 -3.63 12.04
N VAL A 60 5.92 -2.92 12.28
CA VAL A 60 5.14 -3.08 13.52
C VAL A 60 3.96 -3.99 13.24
N LYS A 61 3.97 -5.20 13.82
CA LYS A 61 2.78 -6.06 13.87
C LYS A 61 1.86 -5.56 14.97
N ARG A 62 0.90 -4.69 14.64
CA ARG A 62 -0.10 -4.21 15.59
C ARG A 62 -1.46 -4.87 15.33
N SER A 63 -1.80 -5.89 16.13
CA SER A 63 -3.13 -6.49 16.16
C SER A 63 -4.02 -5.66 17.09
N ARG A 64 -4.77 -4.69 16.55
CA ARG A 64 -5.89 -4.07 17.28
C ARG A 64 -7.18 -4.75 16.86
N LYS A 65 -8.02 -5.13 17.84
CA LYS A 65 -9.42 -5.51 17.59
C LYS A 65 -10.08 -4.36 16.81
N PRO A 66 -10.84 -4.63 15.73
CA PRO A 66 -11.46 -3.57 14.94
C PRO A 66 -12.45 -2.80 15.82
N ALA A 67 -12.36 -1.47 15.79
CA ALA A 67 -13.24 -0.57 16.52
C ALA A 67 -14.55 -0.26 15.78
N TYR A 68 -14.80 -0.90 14.63
CA TYR A 68 -16.00 -0.72 13.84
C TYR A 68 -16.64 -2.09 13.52
N PRO A 69 -17.97 -2.24 13.71
CA PRO A 69 -18.67 -3.41 13.20
C PRO A 69 -18.74 -3.32 11.67
N VAL A 70 -18.27 -4.36 11.00
CA VAL A 70 -18.56 -4.59 9.58
C VAL A 70 -19.93 -5.26 9.55
N ARG A 71 -20.94 -4.54 9.04
CA ARG A 71 -22.28 -5.08 8.79
C ARG A 71 -22.25 -6.20 7.76
#